data_AF-A0A093RHA1-F1
#
_entry.id   AF-A0A093RHA1-F1
#
_cell.length_a   1.000
_cell.length_b   1.000
_cell.length_c   1.000
_cell.angle_alpha   90.00
_cell.angle_beta   90.00
_cell.angle_gamma   90.00
#
_symmetry.space_group_name_H-M   'P 1'
#
loop_
_entity.id
_entity.type
_entity.pdbx_description
1 polymer ?
#
loop_
_entity_poly.entity_id
_entity_poly.type
_entity_poly.pdbx_seq_one_letter_code
_entity_poly.pdbx_strand_id
1 'polypeptide(L)'
;MVKLFVEIDDALLSRVLIDSQEQEISLDTFICEALNAALASPSPVSARKVVNIDDLITSAVERVSPKEIGSEFMLIDLCTDEDWEALSGGERKSLGKGFRKAVEGMNPPIAKYVRRTSSNKAVYKRV
;
A
#
# COMPACT_ATOMS: atom_id res chain seq x y z
N MET A 1 30.63 6.08 -19.40
CA MET A 1 30.68 5.28 -18.15
C MET A 1 30.24 6.17 -17.00
N VAL A 2 29.18 5.80 -16.31
CA VAL A 2 28.71 6.47 -15.09
C VAL A 2 29.15 5.61 -13.91
N LYS A 3 29.63 6.22 -12.82
CA LYS A 3 30.00 5.50 -11.60
C LYS A 3 28.85 5.60 -10.61
N LEU A 4 28.43 4.47 -10.06
CA LEU A 4 27.40 4.36 -9.03
C LEU A 4 28.06 3.90 -7.74
N PHE A 5 27.74 4.54 -6.62
CA PHE A 5 28.11 4.09 -5.28
C PHE A 5 26.83 3.63 -4.58
N VAL A 6 26.85 2.42 -4.03
CA VAL A 6 25.69 1.81 -3.37
C VAL A 6 26.15 1.26 -2.04
N GLU A 7 25.39 1.54 -0.98
CA GLU A 7 25.53 0.83 0.29
C GLU A 7 24.71 -0.46 0.22
N ILE A 8 25.36 -1.58 0.51
CA ILE A 8 24.77 -2.91 0.42
C ILE A 8 25.12 -3.70 1.69
N ASP A 9 24.24 -4.60 2.09
CA ASP A 9 24.49 -5.52 3.21
C ASP A 9 25.64 -6.49 2.88
N ASP A 10 26.49 -6.76 3.86
CA ASP A 10 27.67 -7.63 3.70
C ASP A 10 27.30 -9.05 3.28
N ALA A 11 26.18 -9.60 3.78
CA ALA A 11 25.75 -10.95 3.40
C ALA A 11 25.29 -10.98 1.93
N LEU A 12 24.65 -9.91 1.47
CA LEU A 12 24.24 -9.78 0.08
C LEU A 12 25.46 -9.59 -0.84
N LEU A 13 26.42 -8.75 -0.46
CA LEU A 13 27.67 -8.58 -1.21
C LEU A 13 28.44 -9.91 -1.30
N SER A 14 28.57 -10.63 -0.20
CA SER A 14 29.23 -11.94 -0.16
C SER A 14 28.56 -12.92 -1.11
N ARG A 15 27.23 -12.96 -1.12
CA ARG A 15 26.49 -13.85 -2.02
C ARG A 15 26.70 -13.49 -3.48
N VAL A 16 26.60 -12.21 -3.83
CA VAL A 16 26.80 -11.72 -5.21
C VAL A 16 28.22 -12.05 -5.69
N LEU A 17 29.24 -11.91 -4.84
CA LEU A 17 30.61 -12.26 -5.18
C LEU A 17 30.76 -13.76 -5.48
N ILE A 18 30.18 -14.63 -4.63
CA ILE A 18 30.20 -16.09 -4.85
C ILE A 18 29.50 -16.44 -6.16
N ASP A 19 28.29 -15.92 -6.37
CA ASP A 19 27.49 -16.23 -7.57
C ASP A 19 28.19 -15.75 -8.86
N SER A 20 28.90 -14.61 -8.82
CA SER A 20 29.70 -14.14 -9.96
C SER A 20 30.89 -15.04 -10.27
N GLN A 21 31.53 -15.60 -9.24
CA GLN A 21 32.63 -16.56 -9.40
C GLN A 21 32.14 -17.90 -9.95
N GLU A 22 31.01 -18.40 -9.44
CA GLU A 22 30.41 -19.66 -9.91
C GLU A 22 29.99 -19.58 -11.38
N GLN A 23 29.61 -18.39 -11.85
CA GLN A 23 29.24 -18.13 -13.25
C GLN A 23 30.42 -17.70 -14.13
N GLU A 24 31.63 -17.61 -13.58
CA GLU A 24 32.86 -17.18 -14.27
C GLU A 24 32.75 -15.81 -14.95
N ILE A 25 31.95 -14.89 -14.39
CA ILE A 25 31.78 -13.52 -14.89
C ILE A 25 32.28 -12.49 -13.89
N SER A 26 32.58 -11.29 -14.40
CA SER A 26 32.98 -10.18 -13.53
C SER A 26 31.80 -9.70 -12.67
N LEU A 27 32.09 -9.18 -11.47
CA LEU A 27 31.09 -8.59 -10.59
C LEU A 27 30.26 -7.50 -11.31
N ASP A 28 30.93 -6.65 -12.09
CA ASP A 28 30.27 -5.59 -12.86
C ASP A 28 29.28 -6.15 -13.89
N THR A 29 29.69 -7.22 -14.60
CA THR A 29 28.83 -7.94 -15.55
C THR A 29 27.63 -8.55 -14.83
N PHE A 30 27.86 -9.23 -13.72
CA PHE A 30 26.80 -9.85 -12.91
C PHE A 30 25.78 -8.82 -12.43
N ILE A 31 26.23 -7.68 -11.89
CA ILE A 31 25.35 -6.60 -11.44
C ILE A 31 24.54 -6.04 -12.60
N CYS A 32 25.17 -5.81 -13.75
CA CYS A 32 24.46 -5.30 -14.93
C CYS A 32 23.41 -6.29 -15.44
N GLU A 33 23.72 -7.58 -15.47
CA GLU A 33 22.78 -8.63 -15.85
C GLU A 33 21.65 -8.78 -14.84
N ALA A 34 21.94 -8.73 -13.54
CA ALA A 34 20.93 -8.75 -12.49
C ALA A 34 19.97 -7.55 -12.58
N LEU A 35 20.51 -6.34 -12.83
CA LEU A 35 19.70 -5.14 -13.07
C LEU A 35 18.86 -5.26 -14.34
N ASN A 36 19.45 -5.75 -15.44
CA ASN A 36 18.73 -5.98 -16.68
C ASN A 36 17.64 -7.05 -16.54
N ALA A 37 17.90 -8.13 -15.80
CA ALA A 37 16.94 -9.18 -15.50
C ALA A 37 15.81 -8.69 -14.59
N ALA A 38 16.13 -7.81 -13.63
CA ALA A 38 15.13 -7.14 -12.80
C ALA A 38 14.26 -6.17 -13.61
N LEU A 39 14.82 -5.52 -14.64
CA LEU A 39 14.10 -4.65 -15.57
C LEU A 39 13.28 -5.43 -16.61
N ALA A 40 13.76 -6.60 -17.03
CA ALA A 40 13.13 -7.47 -18.04
C ALA A 40 12.07 -8.40 -17.44
N SER A 41 12.19 -8.73 -16.15
CA SER A 41 11.10 -9.35 -15.40
C SER A 41 10.03 -8.28 -15.15
N PRO A 42 8.73 -8.54 -15.42
CA PRO A 42 7.67 -7.69 -14.90
C PRO A 42 7.66 -7.81 -13.37
N SER A 43 8.52 -7.04 -12.70
CA SER A 43 8.64 -6.83 -11.25
C SER A 43 8.28 -8.01 -10.33
N PRO A 44 9.25 -8.70 -9.69
CA PRO A 44 8.94 -9.55 -8.54
C PRO A 44 8.75 -8.76 -7.24
N VAL A 45 8.77 -7.43 -7.29
CA VAL A 45 8.23 -6.58 -6.22
C VAL A 45 7.10 -5.82 -6.88
N SER A 46 5.85 -6.21 -6.62
CA SER A 46 4.72 -5.29 -6.83
C SER A 46 5.14 -4.00 -6.14
N ALA A 47 5.58 -3.01 -6.92
CA ALA A 47 5.83 -1.68 -6.40
C ALA A 47 4.54 -1.37 -5.69
N ARG A 48 4.56 -1.32 -4.34
CA ARG A 48 3.38 -1.05 -3.52
C ARG A 48 2.64 0.02 -4.28
N LYS A 49 1.45 -0.32 -4.80
CA LYS A 49 0.63 0.63 -5.56
C LYS A 49 0.70 1.91 -4.76
N VAL A 50 1.23 2.98 -5.33
CA VAL A 50 1.37 4.23 -4.59
C VAL A 50 -0.04 4.73 -4.40
N VAL A 51 -0.65 4.33 -3.30
CA VAL A 51 -2.06 4.61 -3.02
C VAL A 51 -2.10 5.96 -2.34
N ASN A 52 -2.60 6.96 -3.06
CA ASN A 52 -2.87 8.25 -2.48
C ASN A 52 -4.04 8.12 -1.47
N ILE A 53 -3.77 8.40 -0.21
CA ILE A 53 -4.75 8.29 0.88
C ILE A 53 -5.93 9.24 0.65
N ASP A 54 -5.69 10.43 0.10
CA ASP A 54 -6.75 11.43 -0.11
C ASP A 54 -7.72 10.98 -1.23
N ASP A 55 -7.19 10.35 -2.27
CA ASP A 55 -8.01 9.77 -3.35
C ASP A 55 -8.84 8.58 -2.84
N LEU A 56 -8.27 7.77 -1.94
CA LEU A 56 -9.00 6.71 -1.26
C LEU A 56 -10.11 7.23 -0.35
N ILE A 57 -9.86 8.31 0.39
CA ILE A 57 -10.88 8.93 1.24
C ILE A 57 -12.05 9.39 0.36
N THR A 58 -11.74 10.10 -0.74
CA THR A 58 -12.74 10.59 -1.69
C THR A 58 -13.56 9.43 -2.27
N SER A 59 -12.87 8.40 -2.77
CA SER A 59 -13.51 7.19 -3.31
C SER A 59 -14.36 6.45 -2.27
N ALA A 60 -13.91 6.36 -1.02
CA ALA A 60 -14.66 5.72 0.05
C ALA A 60 -15.92 6.52 0.42
N VAL A 61 -15.86 7.86 0.43
CA VAL A 61 -17.02 8.73 0.65
C VAL A 61 -18.04 8.58 -0.49
N GLU A 62 -17.58 8.53 -1.74
CA GLU A 62 -18.42 8.29 -2.91
C GLU A 62 -19.12 6.93 -2.84
N ARG A 63 -18.42 5.88 -2.41
CA ARG A 63 -18.99 4.53 -2.24
C ARG A 63 -19.98 4.40 -1.08
N VAL A 64 -19.90 5.28 -0.08
CA VAL A 64 -20.86 5.32 1.04
C VAL A 64 -22.13 6.05 0.67
N SER A 65 -22.03 7.10 -0.12
CA SER A 65 -23.16 7.94 -0.53
C SER A 65 -24.39 7.15 -1.01
N PRO A 66 -24.27 6.12 -1.89
CA PRO A 66 -25.39 5.33 -2.38
C PRO A 66 -25.83 4.20 -1.44
N LYS A 67 -25.17 3.98 -0.29
CA LYS A 67 -25.62 2.97 0.68
C LYS A 67 -26.94 3.38 1.31
N GLU A 68 -27.74 2.38 1.67
CA GLU A 68 -29.01 2.56 2.36
C GLU A 68 -28.82 3.33 3.67
N ILE A 69 -29.65 4.35 3.91
CA ILE A 69 -29.64 5.11 5.16
C ILE A 69 -29.96 4.17 6.32
N GLY A 70 -29.17 4.26 7.38
CA GLY A 70 -29.28 3.38 8.54
C GLY A 70 -28.50 2.07 8.43
N SER A 71 -27.96 1.72 7.27
CA SER A 71 -27.08 0.56 7.12
C SER A 71 -25.75 0.75 7.84
N GLU A 72 -25.22 -0.34 8.38
CA GLU A 72 -23.90 -0.39 9.01
C GLU A 72 -22.85 -0.93 8.04
N PHE A 73 -21.65 -0.39 8.12
CA PHE A 73 -20.53 -0.79 7.28
C PHE A 73 -19.19 -0.55 7.98
N MET A 74 -18.14 -1.23 7.52
CA MET A 74 -16.77 -0.95 7.90
C MET A 74 -16.04 -0.26 6.74
N LEU A 75 -15.01 0.53 7.06
CA LEU A 75 -14.21 1.21 6.03
C LEU A 75 -13.52 0.23 5.06
N ILE A 76 -13.10 -0.94 5.57
CA ILE A 76 -12.51 -1.99 4.73
C ILE A 76 -13.47 -2.46 3.64
N ASP A 77 -14.78 -2.49 3.91
CA ASP A 77 -15.81 -2.91 2.94
C ASP A 77 -15.99 -1.90 1.80
N LEU A 78 -15.39 -0.71 1.93
CA LEU A 78 -15.41 0.35 0.93
C LEU A 78 -14.14 0.40 0.10
N CYS A 79 -13.08 -0.29 0.50
CA CYS A 79 -11.83 -0.38 -0.24
C CYS A 79 -11.83 -1.65 -1.09
N THR A 80 -11.08 -1.66 -2.19
CA THR A 80 -10.78 -2.94 -2.85
C THR A 80 -9.74 -3.69 -2.01
N ASP A 81 -9.70 -5.02 -2.11
CA ASP A 81 -8.69 -5.82 -1.40
C ASP A 81 -7.27 -5.38 -1.79
N GLU A 82 -7.06 -5.09 -3.08
CA GLU A 82 -5.79 -4.58 -3.61
C GLU A 82 -5.38 -3.24 -2.97
N ASP A 83 -6.29 -2.27 -2.90
CA ASP A 83 -6.01 -0.98 -2.27
C ASP A 83 -5.73 -1.13 -0.77
N TRP A 84 -6.49 -1.99 -0.09
CA TRP A 84 -6.34 -2.18 1.34
C TRP A 84 -5.03 -2.90 1.70
N GLU A 85 -4.64 -3.90 0.92
CA GLU A 85 -3.40 -4.66 1.08
C GLU A 85 -2.15 -3.84 0.73
N ALA A 86 -2.26 -2.90 -0.22
CA ALA A 86 -1.16 -1.98 -0.56
C ALA A 86 -0.79 -1.03 0.59
N LEU A 87 -1.74 -0.70 1.49
CA LEU A 87 -1.51 0.20 2.62
C LEU A 87 -0.78 -0.48 3.77
N SER A 88 0.23 0.19 4.31
CA SER A 88 0.82 -0.13 5.61
C SER A 88 -0.14 0.14 6.77
N GLY A 89 0.17 -0.41 7.95
CA GLY A 89 -0.64 -0.17 9.17
C GLY A 89 -0.75 1.31 9.56
N GLY A 90 0.29 2.11 9.30
CA GLY A 90 0.27 3.55 9.51
C GLY A 90 -0.69 4.27 8.56
N GLU A 91 -0.64 3.91 7.27
CA GLU A 91 -1.49 4.50 6.24
C GLU A 91 -2.96 4.12 6.44
N ARG A 92 -3.26 2.87 6.81
CA ARG A 92 -4.64 2.44 7.19
C ARG A 92 -5.19 3.26 8.36
N LYS A 93 -4.34 3.61 9.33
CA LYS A 93 -4.74 4.47 10.47
C LYS A 93 -5.00 5.91 10.02
N SER A 94 -4.18 6.45 9.12
CA SER A 94 -4.38 7.77 8.53
C SER A 94 -5.66 7.82 7.69
N LEU A 95 -5.89 6.82 6.84
CA LEU A 95 -7.12 6.63 6.06
C LEU A 95 -8.36 6.62 6.95
N GLY A 96 -8.37 5.81 8.03
CA GLY A 96 -9.50 5.76 8.95
C GLY A 96 -9.82 7.09 9.65
N LYS A 97 -8.78 7.86 10.01
CA LYS A 97 -8.96 9.21 10.59
C LYS A 97 -9.50 10.19 9.56
N GLY A 98 -8.91 10.21 8.36
CA GLY A 98 -9.31 11.11 7.27
C GLY A 98 -10.73 10.83 6.80
N PHE A 99 -11.07 9.55 6.60
CA PHE A 99 -12.42 9.11 6.25
C PHE A 99 -13.45 9.55 7.29
N ARG A 100 -13.19 9.31 8.59
CA ARG A 100 -14.10 9.76 9.65
C ARG A 100 -14.33 11.27 9.60
N LYS A 101 -13.26 12.05 9.45
CA LYS A 101 -13.34 13.51 9.36
C LYS A 101 -14.16 13.95 8.13
N ALA A 102 -14.01 13.26 7.00
CA ALA A 102 -14.75 13.57 5.78
C ALA A 102 -16.26 13.28 5.93
N VAL A 103 -16.63 12.11 6.42
CA VAL A 103 -18.06 11.72 6.51
C VAL A 103 -18.81 12.41 7.65
N GLU A 104 -18.16 12.67 8.79
CA GLU A 104 -18.78 13.38 9.93
C GLU A 104 -18.71 14.90 9.78
N GLY A 105 -17.72 15.42 9.03
CA GLY A 105 -17.50 16.86 8.83
C GLY A 105 -18.34 17.49 7.72
N MET A 106 -19.03 16.70 6.90
CA MET A 106 -20.01 17.20 5.93
C MET A 106 -21.29 17.70 6.61
N ASN A 107 -21.99 18.62 5.95
CA ASN A 107 -23.26 19.16 6.44
C ASN A 107 -24.35 19.04 5.35
N PRO A 108 -25.30 18.09 5.45
CA PRO A 108 -25.45 17.12 6.54
C PRO A 108 -24.35 16.03 6.54
N PRO A 109 -24.03 15.42 7.70
CA PRO A 109 -23.09 14.29 7.75
C PRO A 109 -23.56 13.13 6.89
N ILE A 110 -22.64 12.39 6.28
CA ILE A 110 -22.96 11.22 5.44
C ILE A 110 -22.98 9.93 6.27
N ALA A 111 -22.08 9.80 7.24
CA ALA A 111 -22.01 8.65 8.12
C ALA A 111 -21.50 9.05 9.49
N LYS A 112 -21.82 8.23 10.51
CA LYS A 112 -21.34 8.42 11.88
C LYS A 112 -20.69 7.14 12.40
N TYR A 113 -19.62 7.30 13.17
CA TYR A 113 -19.04 6.20 13.93
C TYR A 113 -20.05 5.68 14.97
N VAL A 114 -20.18 4.36 15.07
CA VAL A 114 -21.09 3.69 16.03
C VAL A 114 -20.32 2.95 17.10
N ARG A 115 -19.48 1.99 16.70
CA ARG A 115 -18.79 1.08 17.63
C ARG A 115 -17.53 0.48 17.02
N ARG A 116 -16.82 -0.31 17.82
CA ARG A 116 -15.81 -1.25 17.32
C ARG A 116 -16.30 -2.68 17.41
N THR A 117 -15.82 -3.52 16.50
CA THR A 117 -15.98 -4.97 16.58
C THR A 117 -15.05 -5.56 17.66
N SER A 118 -15.26 -6.84 18.00
CA SER A 118 -14.34 -7.61 18.85
C SER A 118 -12.92 -7.69 18.28
N SER A 119 -12.77 -7.62 16.95
CA SER A 119 -11.49 -7.53 16.24
C SER A 119 -10.97 -6.10 16.11
N ASN A 120 -11.46 -5.16 16.93
CA ASN A 120 -11.04 -3.77 16.98
C ASN A 120 -11.23 -2.95 15.68
N LYS A 121 -12.13 -3.38 14.77
CA LYS A 121 -12.47 -2.66 13.52
C LYS A 121 -13.57 -1.63 13.79
N ALA A 122 -13.47 -0.44 13.20
CA ALA A 122 -14.48 0.60 13.35
C ALA A 122 -15.71 0.33 12.46
N VAL A 123 -16.90 0.44 13.06
CA VAL A 123 -18.21 0.30 12.40
C VAL A 123 -18.86 1.67 12.32
N TYR A 124 -19.35 2.01 11.14
CA TYR A 124 -20.04 3.25 10.82
C TYR A 124 -21.47 2.96 10.41
N LYS A 125 -22.34 3.96 10.55
CA LYS A 125 -23.74 3.92 10.10
C LYS A 125 -24.01 5.07 9.15
N ARG A 126 -24.63 4.77 8.00
CA ARG A 126 -25.10 5.79 7.04
C ARG A 126 -26.22 6.60 7.67
N VAL A 127 -26.17 7.92 7.58
CA VAL A 127 -27.17 8.84 8.19
C VAL A 127 -27.89 9.70 7.19
#